data_AF-A0A2D1V9B6-F1
#
_entry.id   AF-A0A2D1V9B6-F1
#
_cell.length_a   1.000
_cell.length_b   1.000
_cell.length_c   1.000
_cell.angle_alpha   90.00
_cell.angle_beta   90.00
_cell.angle_gamma   90.00
#
_symmetry.space_group_name_H-M   'P 1'
#
loop_
_entity.id
_entity.type
_entity.pdbx_description
1 polymer ?
#
loop_
_entity_poly.entity_id
_entity_poly.type
_entity_poly.pdbx_seq_one_letter_code
_entity_poly.pdbx_strand_id
1 'polypeptide(L)'
;NPLGTTMDASTLRNLLAFVYEKNIHLVCNEIYSGSVFSYPKFTSIAEVLAADKISQTDRVHIVYSLYKDLGLPGFRVGVIYSYNGTVVAAARRMSSFSLVSSQTQHLIASMLPDKEFVREYLAENIKRLQKRHDMFVSGLRVAGIN
;
A
#
# COMPACT_ATOMS: atom_id res chain seq x y z
N ASN A 1 -6.26 7.63 -4.17
CA ASN A 1 -7.73 7.47 -4.19
C ASN A 1 -8.37 8.82 -3.90
N PRO A 2 -9.26 9.36 -4.74
CA PRO A 2 -9.72 8.84 -6.04
C PRO A 2 -8.75 9.12 -7.20
N LEU A 3 -7.71 9.93 -7.00
CA LEU A 3 -6.84 10.47 -8.07
C LEU A 3 -6.12 9.43 -8.95
N GLY A 4 -5.86 8.22 -8.45
CA GLY A 4 -5.12 7.19 -9.20
C GLY A 4 -3.63 7.49 -9.44
N THR A 5 -3.06 8.47 -8.74
CA THR A 5 -1.64 8.86 -8.86
C THR A 5 -0.80 8.34 -7.70
N THR A 6 0.50 8.16 -7.94
CA THR A 6 1.52 7.86 -6.93
C THR A 6 2.11 9.16 -6.37
N MET A 7 2.53 9.14 -5.10
CA MET A 7 3.31 10.24 -4.52
C MET A 7 4.78 10.04 -4.85
N ASP A 8 5.45 11.12 -5.26
CA ASP A 8 6.89 11.09 -5.48
C ASP A 8 7.68 11.21 -4.17
N ALA A 9 8.94 10.79 -4.21
CA ALA A 9 9.80 10.77 -3.04
C ALA A 9 10.08 12.17 -2.44
N SER A 10 10.05 13.24 -3.25
CA SER A 10 10.27 14.60 -2.73
C SER A 10 9.06 15.08 -1.93
N THR A 11 7.84 14.79 -2.41
CA THR A 11 6.60 15.06 -1.68
C THR A 11 6.57 14.30 -0.36
N LEU A 12 6.94 13.01 -0.34
CA LEU A 12 7.02 12.22 0.89
C LEU A 12 8.02 12.81 1.91
N ARG A 13 9.19 13.28 1.45
CA ARG A 13 10.16 13.96 2.31
C ARG A 13 9.63 15.26 2.91
N ASN A 14 8.93 16.07 2.11
CA ASN A 14 8.33 17.30 2.59
C ASN A 14 7.25 17.02 3.66
N LEU A 15 6.45 15.97 3.47
CA LEU A 15 5.48 15.52 4.47
C LEU A 15 6.18 15.05 5.75
N LEU A 16 7.26 14.27 5.64
CA LEU A 16 8.06 13.84 6.78
C LEU A 16 8.62 15.03 7.56
N ALA A 17 9.25 15.99 6.87
CA ALA A 17 9.79 17.20 7.49
C ALA A 17 8.68 17.97 8.24
N PHE A 18 7.52 18.14 7.62
CA PHE A 18 6.37 18.81 8.23
C PHE A 18 5.88 18.09 9.49
N VAL A 19 5.70 16.76 9.47
CA VAL A 19 5.19 16.04 10.65
C VAL A 19 6.20 16.02 11.80
N TYR A 20 7.51 16.00 11.49
CA TYR A 20 8.54 16.10 12.51
C TYR A 20 8.58 17.50 13.12
N GLU A 21 8.53 18.56 12.31
CA GLU A 21 8.47 19.94 12.78
C GLU A 21 7.24 20.18 13.66
N LYS A 22 6.07 19.70 13.25
CA LYS A 22 4.81 19.89 13.98
C LYS A 22 4.61 18.90 15.13
N ASN A 23 5.55 18.00 15.34
CA ASN A 23 5.49 17.00 16.39
C ASN A 23 4.25 16.08 16.31
N ILE A 24 3.84 15.70 15.09
CA ILE A 24 2.65 14.88 14.81
C ILE A 24 3.01 13.56 14.10
N HIS A 25 2.01 12.71 13.86
CA HIS A 25 2.16 11.40 13.22
C HIS A 25 1.84 11.45 11.71
N LEU A 26 2.49 10.59 10.94
CA LEU A 26 2.22 10.32 9.55
C LEU A 26 1.68 8.89 9.39
N VAL A 27 0.45 8.77 8.91
CA VAL A 27 -0.16 7.47 8.57
C VAL A 27 -0.25 7.34 7.06
N CYS A 28 0.55 6.45 6.49
CA CYS A 28 0.61 6.17 5.06
C CYS A 28 -0.31 4.99 4.73
N ASN A 29 -1.40 5.24 4.01
CA ASN A 29 -2.26 4.18 3.49
C ASN A 29 -1.74 3.73 2.12
N GLU A 30 -1.03 2.60 2.11
CA GLU A 30 -0.36 2.04 0.93
C GLU A 30 -1.14 0.87 0.31
N ILE A 31 -2.46 0.83 0.50
CA ILE A 31 -3.36 -0.25 0.03
C ILE A 31 -3.37 -0.48 -1.49
N TYR A 32 -2.88 0.49 -2.28
CA TYR A 32 -2.79 0.40 -3.75
C TYR A 32 -1.34 0.22 -4.24
N SER A 33 -0.40 -0.13 -3.35
CA SER A 33 1.03 -0.24 -3.68
C SER A 33 1.31 -1.28 -4.78
N GLY A 34 0.56 -2.38 -4.82
CA GLY A 34 0.66 -3.40 -5.87
C GLY A 34 -0.16 -3.12 -7.14
N SER A 35 -0.88 -2.00 -7.20
CA SER A 35 -1.77 -1.63 -8.31
C SER A 35 -1.17 -0.55 -9.22
N VAL A 36 0.13 -0.26 -9.10
CA VAL A 36 0.80 0.76 -9.92
C VAL A 36 1.22 0.17 -11.27
N PHE A 37 0.54 0.59 -12.32
CA PHE A 37 0.69 0.04 -13.67
C PHE A 37 1.38 0.98 -14.68
N SER A 38 1.78 2.19 -14.25
CA SER A 38 2.47 3.17 -15.08
C SER A 38 3.54 3.91 -14.26
N TYR A 39 4.43 4.63 -14.95
CA TYR A 39 5.40 5.52 -14.30
C TYR A 39 4.73 6.82 -13.83
N PRO A 40 5.23 7.45 -12.74
CA PRO A 40 6.34 6.99 -11.91
C PRO A 40 5.99 5.78 -11.02
N LYS A 41 6.98 4.92 -10.77
CA LYS A 41 6.83 3.76 -9.88
C LYS A 41 6.39 4.19 -8.49
N PHE A 42 5.70 3.29 -7.79
CA PHE A 42 5.41 3.47 -6.38
C PHE A 42 6.69 3.68 -5.57
N THR A 43 6.65 4.59 -4.59
CA THR A 43 7.69 4.74 -3.57
C THR A 43 7.01 4.62 -2.21
N SER A 44 7.33 3.58 -1.45
CA SER A 44 6.84 3.44 -0.09
C SER A 44 7.49 4.46 0.83
N ILE A 45 6.79 4.88 1.88
CA ILE A 45 7.41 5.69 2.94
C ILE A 45 8.57 4.95 3.61
N ALA A 46 8.52 3.61 3.68
CA ALA A 46 9.60 2.80 4.23
C ALA A 46 10.89 2.92 3.41
N GLU A 47 10.78 3.05 2.08
CA GLU A 47 11.93 3.26 1.20
C GLU A 47 12.56 4.63 1.44
N VAL A 48 11.75 5.68 1.62
CA VAL A 48 12.24 7.03 1.92
C VAL A 48 12.97 7.05 3.27
N LEU A 49 12.39 6.44 4.31
CA LEU A 49 13.02 6.34 5.63
C LEU A 49 14.37 5.61 5.57
N ALA A 50 14.45 4.50 4.82
CA ALA A 50 15.66 3.72 4.67
C ALA A 50 16.74 4.44 3.85
N ALA A 51 16.37 5.05 2.72
CA ALA A 51 17.28 5.78 1.84
C ALA A 51 17.92 6.98 2.54
N ASP A 52 17.13 7.73 3.32
CA ASP A 52 17.57 8.94 4.00
C ASP A 52 18.13 8.66 5.41
N LYS A 53 18.19 7.38 5.84
CA LYS A 53 18.68 6.94 7.16
C LYS A 53 18.01 7.66 8.32
N ILE A 54 16.70 7.90 8.22
CA ILE A 54 15.94 8.63 9.23
C ILE A 54 15.78 7.74 10.47
N SER A 55 16.30 8.18 11.62
CA SER A 55 16.23 7.44 12.89
C SER A 55 14.90 7.62 13.61
N GLN A 56 14.19 8.74 13.40
CA GLN A 56 12.94 9.04 14.08
C GLN A 56 11.73 8.38 13.38
N THR A 57 11.61 7.06 13.46
CA THR A 57 10.58 6.30 12.75
C THR A 57 9.29 6.07 13.57
N ASP A 58 9.30 6.38 14.87
CA ASP A 58 8.20 6.13 15.82
C ASP A 58 6.86 6.84 15.52
N ARG A 59 6.86 7.70 14.50
CA ARG A 59 5.69 8.51 14.11
C ARG A 59 5.21 8.21 12.71
N VAL A 60 5.84 7.26 12.04
CA VAL A 60 5.46 6.81 10.72
C VAL A 60 4.80 5.44 10.85
N HIS A 61 3.59 5.34 10.33
CA HIS A 61 2.78 4.14 10.38
C HIS A 61 2.26 3.83 8.97
N ILE A 62 2.31 2.58 8.57
CA ILE A 62 1.83 2.10 7.28
C ILE A 62 0.58 1.26 7.51
N VAL A 63 -0.45 1.54 6.73
CA VAL A 63 -1.68 0.74 6.65
C VAL A 63 -1.70 0.07 5.29
N TYR A 64 -1.85 -1.25 5.28
CA TYR A 64 -1.88 -2.07 4.07
C TYR A 64 -3.01 -3.09 4.13
N SER A 65 -3.39 -3.62 2.96
CA SER A 65 -4.38 -4.69 2.85
C SER A 65 -4.28 -5.38 1.50
N LEU A 66 -4.62 -6.67 1.46
CA LEU A 66 -4.63 -7.47 0.23
C LEU A 66 -5.86 -7.21 -0.67
N TYR A 67 -6.77 -6.31 -0.27
CA TYR A 67 -8.06 -6.13 -0.96
C TYR A 67 -7.94 -5.67 -2.39
N LYS A 68 -7.05 -4.70 -2.64
CA LYS A 68 -6.95 -4.01 -3.93
C LYS A 68 -5.91 -4.66 -4.83
N ASP A 69 -4.81 -5.12 -4.24
CA ASP A 69 -3.71 -5.68 -5.01
C ASP A 69 -3.94 -7.14 -5.41
N LEU A 70 -4.53 -7.97 -4.54
CA LEU A 70 -4.86 -9.37 -4.87
C LEU A 70 -6.33 -9.59 -5.25
N GLY A 71 -7.17 -8.54 -5.18
CA GLY A 71 -8.60 -8.67 -5.46
C GLY A 71 -9.37 -9.53 -4.46
N LEU A 72 -8.90 -9.60 -3.20
CA LEU A 72 -9.49 -10.43 -2.14
C LEU A 72 -10.18 -9.61 -1.02
N PRO A 73 -11.14 -8.71 -1.32
CA PRO A 73 -11.78 -7.89 -0.30
C PRO A 73 -12.58 -8.73 0.72
N GLY A 74 -13.13 -9.88 0.30
CA GLY A 74 -13.90 -10.77 1.15
C GLY A 74 -13.09 -11.48 2.23
N PHE A 75 -11.76 -11.55 2.08
CA PHE A 75 -10.87 -12.25 3.02
C PHE A 75 -10.52 -11.40 4.25
N ARG A 76 -10.87 -10.11 4.26
CA ARG A 76 -10.74 -9.21 5.42
C ARG A 76 -9.32 -9.13 6.03
N VAL A 77 -8.29 -9.27 5.21
CA VAL A 77 -6.89 -9.14 5.61
C VAL A 77 -6.43 -7.67 5.56
N GLY A 78 -6.27 -7.08 6.74
CA GLY A 78 -5.65 -5.77 6.93
C GLY A 78 -4.37 -5.88 7.76
N VAL A 79 -3.41 -5.00 7.49
CA VAL A 79 -2.11 -4.96 8.16
C VAL A 79 -1.84 -3.54 8.64
N ILE A 80 -1.42 -3.43 9.90
CA ILE A 80 -0.86 -2.21 10.47
C ILE A 80 0.62 -2.47 10.71
N TYR A 81 1.47 -1.65 10.11
CA TYR A 81 2.91 -1.67 10.31
C TYR A 81 3.34 -0.36 10.95
N SER A 82 4.12 -0.44 12.02
CA SER A 82 4.54 0.73 12.79
C SER A 82 5.90 0.43 13.42
N TYR A 83 6.82 1.37 13.35
CA TYR A 83 8.10 1.27 14.07
C TYR A 83 7.95 1.55 15.57
N ASN A 84 6.86 2.19 15.98
CA ASN A 84 6.55 2.46 17.38
C ASN A 84 5.97 1.23 18.09
N GLY A 85 6.74 0.68 19.03
CA GLY A 85 6.35 -0.50 19.81
C GLY A 85 5.08 -0.31 20.64
N THR A 86 4.81 0.90 21.14
CA THR A 86 3.58 1.21 21.89
C THR A 86 2.35 1.12 21.00
N VAL A 87 2.44 1.67 19.78
CA VAL A 87 1.37 1.59 18.78
C VAL A 87 1.14 0.13 18.36
N VAL A 88 2.21 -0.64 18.13
CA VAL A 88 2.10 -2.07 17.79
C VAL A 88 1.39 -2.85 18.92
N ALA A 89 1.77 -2.63 20.17
CA ALA A 89 1.16 -3.31 21.31
C ALA A 89 -0.33 -2.95 21.46
N ALA A 90 -0.68 -1.67 21.31
CA ALA A 90 -2.06 -1.21 21.36
C ALA A 90 -2.90 -1.77 20.20
N ALA A 91 -2.40 -1.66 18.96
CA ALA A 91 -3.05 -2.18 17.76
C ALA A 91 -3.27 -3.70 17.84
N ARG A 92 -2.31 -4.46 18.40
CA ARG A 92 -2.45 -5.91 18.62
C ARG A 92 -3.53 -6.25 19.65
N ARG A 93 -3.69 -5.46 20.70
CA ARG A 93 -4.81 -5.67 21.65
C ARG A 93 -6.15 -5.38 20.98
N MET A 94 -6.23 -4.31 20.21
CA MET A 94 -7.44 -3.92 19.48
C MET A 94 -7.80 -4.89 18.36
N SER A 95 -6.83 -5.55 17.72
CA SER A 95 -7.10 -6.49 16.63
C SER A 95 -7.92 -7.71 17.06
N SER A 96 -8.01 -7.99 18.37
CA SER A 96 -8.86 -9.04 18.94
C SER A 96 -10.35 -8.93 18.54
N PHE A 97 -10.83 -7.71 18.24
CA PHE A 97 -12.20 -7.48 17.79
C PHE A 97 -12.43 -7.79 16.30
N SER A 98 -11.37 -7.94 15.51
CA SER A 98 -11.45 -8.09 14.06
C SER A 98 -10.31 -8.95 13.50
N LEU A 99 -10.03 -10.08 14.16
CA LEU A 99 -8.97 -10.99 13.74
C LEU A 99 -9.28 -11.57 12.35
N VAL A 100 -8.24 -11.71 11.55
CA VAL A 100 -8.33 -12.46 10.29
C VAL A 100 -8.62 -13.93 10.62
N SER A 101 -9.54 -14.56 9.89
CA SER A 101 -9.84 -15.99 10.05
C SER A 101 -8.57 -16.84 9.95
N SER A 102 -8.41 -17.82 10.84
CA SER A 102 -7.25 -18.73 10.84
C SER A 102 -7.13 -19.50 9.52
N GLN A 103 -8.25 -19.86 8.89
CA GLN A 103 -8.27 -20.50 7.56
C GLN A 103 -7.69 -19.56 6.50
N THR A 104 -8.10 -18.29 6.50
CA THR A 104 -7.56 -17.27 5.60
C THR A 104 -6.07 -17.02 5.84
N GLN A 105 -5.65 -16.98 7.11
CA GLN A 105 -4.23 -16.86 7.46
C GLN A 105 -3.43 -18.03 6.90
N HIS A 106 -3.92 -19.27 7.05
CA HIS A 106 -3.27 -20.47 6.51
C HIS A 106 -3.16 -20.42 4.98
N LEU A 107 -4.25 -20.07 4.29
CA LEU A 107 -4.26 -19.94 2.83
C LEU A 107 -3.21 -18.91 2.35
N ILE A 108 -3.19 -17.73 2.96
CA ILE A 108 -2.26 -16.65 2.60
C ILE A 108 -0.82 -17.05 2.94
N ALA A 109 -0.61 -17.72 4.07
CA ALA A 109 0.71 -18.22 4.47
C ALA A 109 1.25 -19.30 3.53
N SER A 110 0.39 -20.05 2.84
CA SER A 110 0.80 -21.01 1.80
C SER A 110 1.03 -20.34 0.45
N MET A 111 0.26 -19.29 0.13
CA MET A 111 0.28 -18.63 -1.18
C MET A 111 1.37 -17.56 -1.32
N LEU A 112 1.55 -16.67 -0.33
CA LEU A 112 2.49 -15.54 -0.45
C LEU A 112 3.98 -15.91 -0.46
N PRO A 113 4.43 -16.99 0.19
CA PRO A 113 5.82 -17.41 0.09
C PRO A 113 6.21 -17.98 -1.28
N ASP A 114 5.23 -18.36 -2.12
CA ASP A 114 5.47 -18.78 -3.50
C ASP A 114 5.88 -17.56 -4.34
N LYS A 115 7.20 -17.37 -4.47
CA LYS A 115 7.79 -16.24 -5.18
C LYS A 115 7.50 -16.27 -6.68
N GLU A 116 7.34 -17.46 -7.26
CA GLU A 116 7.05 -17.59 -8.69
C GLU A 116 5.63 -17.12 -8.96
N PHE A 117 4.66 -17.66 -8.21
CA PHE A 117 3.28 -17.22 -8.24
C PHE A 117 3.14 -15.70 -8.02
N VAL A 118 3.75 -15.16 -6.96
CA VAL A 118 3.63 -13.73 -6.62
C VAL A 118 4.20 -12.85 -7.74
N ARG A 119 5.36 -13.21 -8.29
CA ARG A 119 5.99 -12.44 -9.38
C ARG A 119 5.12 -12.45 -10.64
N GLU A 120 4.62 -13.62 -11.03
CA GLU A 120 3.76 -13.77 -12.20
C GLU A 120 2.44 -13.03 -12.02
N TYR A 121 1.82 -13.17 -10.84
CA TYR A 121 0.58 -12.48 -10.49
C TYR A 121 0.75 -10.97 -10.60
N LEU A 122 1.78 -10.39 -9.99
CA LEU A 122 2.01 -8.94 -10.02
C LEU A 122 2.24 -8.43 -11.45
N ALA A 123 3.05 -9.14 -12.23
CA ALA A 123 3.31 -8.76 -13.62
C ALA A 123 2.05 -8.79 -14.48
N GLU A 124 1.24 -9.85 -14.37
CA GLU A 124 0.01 -9.99 -15.14
C GLU A 124 -1.08 -9.02 -14.65
N ASN A 125 -1.15 -8.74 -13.34
CA ASN A 125 -2.07 -7.77 -12.78
C ASN A 125 -1.79 -6.36 -13.32
N ILE A 126 -0.53 -5.92 -13.29
CA ILE A 126 -0.09 -4.63 -13.84
C ILE A 126 -0.46 -4.52 -15.32
N LYS A 127 -0.14 -5.55 -16.12
CA LYS A 127 -0.44 -5.58 -17.55
C LYS A 127 -1.94 -5.47 -17.83
N ARG A 128 -2.78 -6.18 -17.08
CA ARG A 128 -4.23 -6.14 -17.23
C ARG A 128 -4.83 -4.81 -16.80
N LEU A 129 -4.34 -4.24 -15.70
CA LEU A 129 -4.76 -2.93 -15.20
C LEU A 129 -4.45 -1.84 -16.24
N GLN A 130 -3.23 -1.82 -16.77
CA GLN A 130 -2.84 -0.87 -17.82
C GLN A 130 -3.73 -1.00 -19.05
N LYS A 131 -3.91 -2.22 -19.57
CA LYS A 131 -4.78 -2.46 -20.73
C LYS A 131 -6.21 -1.96 -20.50
N ARG A 132 -6.76 -2.20 -19.31
CA ARG A 132 -8.13 -1.77 -18.98
C ARG A 132 -8.22 -0.25 -18.86
N HIS A 133 -7.25 0.37 -18.19
CA HIS A 133 -7.16 1.82 -18.07
C HIS A 133 -7.11 2.48 -19.44
N ASP A 134 -6.23 2.04 -20.34
CA ASP A 134 -6.05 2.64 -21.66
C ASP A 134 -7.30 2.49 -22.54
N MET A 135 -7.97 1.34 -22.45
CA MET A 135 -9.24 1.10 -23.13
C MET A 135 -10.33 2.07 -22.63
N PHE A 136 -10.39 2.32 -21.32
CA PHE A 136 -11.41 3.19 -20.75
C PHE A 136 -11.14 4.67 -21.07
N VAL A 137 -9.90 5.12 -20.89
CA VAL A 137 -9.48 6.50 -21.18
C VAL A 137 -9.59 6.82 -22.66
N SER A 138 -9.26 5.88 -23.57
CA SER A 138 -9.47 6.11 -25.01
C SER A 138 -10.96 6.26 -25.36
N GLY A 139 -11.84 5.46 -24.76
CA GLY A 139 -13.28 5.62 -24.93
C GLY A 139 -13.81 6.97 -24.43
N LEU A 140 -13.33 7.44 -23.27
CA LEU A 140 -13.70 8.76 -22.73
C LEU A 140 -13.23 9.89 -23.65
N ARG A 141 -12.00 9.81 -24.18
CA ARG A 141 -11.47 10.80 -25.13
C ARG A 141 -12.29 10.87 -26.41
N VAL A 142 -12.74 9.72 -26.94
CA VAL A 142 -13.64 9.69 -28.11
C VAL A 142 -14.98 10.37 -27.80
N ALA A 143 -15.47 10.28 -26.56
CA ALA A 143 -16.66 10.98 -26.11
C ALA A 143 -16.42 12.47 -25.75
N GLY A 144 -15.21 13.00 -25.97
CA GLY A 144 -14.85 14.39 -25.66
C GLY A 144 -14.55 14.67 -24.18
N ILE A 145 -14.40 13.62 -23.37
CA ILE A 145 -14.04 13.71 -21.96
C ILE A 145 -12.53 13.51 -21.85
N ASN A 146 -11.82 14.59 -21.51
CA ASN A 146 -10.36 14.61 -21.32
C ASN A 146 -9.94 14.26 -19.90
#